data_AF-E2QDK9-F1
#
_entry.id   AF-E2QDK9-F1
#
_cell.length_a   1.000
_cell.length_b   1.000
_cell.length_c   1.000
_cell.angle_alpha   90.00
_cell.angle_beta   90.00
_cell.angle_gamma   90.00
#
_symmetry.space_group_name_H-M   'P 1'
#
loop_
_entity.id
_entity.type
_entity.pdbx_description
1 polymer ?
#
loop_
_entity_poly.entity_id
_entity_poly.type
_entity_poly.pdbx_seq_one_letter_code
_entity_poly.pdbx_strand_id
1 'polypeptide(L)'
;MSNKIENPVVLIHKRENHDSYAVAITNGSHDFYDGLLMASVSPDKADNSFAVFAMVGYYMAAEIEKLRAQRDALAAENVALRSKAAELAHEASKIYSAYNATITEPDGDFMDMQTLHEMQCIETPATDAFLAEVRAQGVDMARNAMIDFVDGEVGPNKNVPGLIRGAEICVSIAEQLRKGVIQ
;
A
#
# COMPACT_ATOMS: atom_id res chain seq x y z
N MET A 1 25.44 -22.58 -9.41
CA MET A 1 24.35 -21.88 -10.12
C MET A 1 23.63 -21.04 -9.08
N SER A 2 23.54 -19.73 -9.26
CA SER A 2 22.72 -18.89 -8.38
C SER A 2 21.26 -19.31 -8.59
N ASN A 3 20.58 -19.76 -7.53
CA ASN A 3 19.17 -20.12 -7.62
C ASN A 3 18.36 -18.86 -7.97
N LYS A 4 17.40 -19.00 -8.86
CA LYS A 4 16.46 -17.93 -9.21
C LYS A 4 15.73 -17.49 -7.93
N ILE A 5 15.63 -16.19 -7.69
CA ILE A 5 14.80 -15.65 -6.59
C ILE A 5 13.33 -15.90 -6.95
N GLU A 6 12.60 -16.62 -6.10
CA GLU A 6 11.23 -17.06 -6.39
C GLU A 6 10.21 -15.94 -6.16
N ASN A 7 10.38 -15.16 -5.09
CA ASN A 7 9.51 -14.04 -4.71
C ASN A 7 10.32 -12.73 -4.63
N PRO A 8 10.71 -12.13 -5.76
CA PRO A 8 11.57 -10.96 -5.74
C PRO A 8 10.85 -9.72 -5.17
N VAL A 9 11.41 -9.12 -4.13
CA VAL A 9 11.01 -7.80 -3.63
C VAL A 9 12.14 -6.81 -3.90
N VAL A 10 11.85 -5.74 -4.65
CA VAL A 10 12.84 -4.71 -5.00
C VAL A 10 12.70 -3.53 -4.06
N LEU A 11 13.73 -3.31 -3.24
CA LEU A 11 13.82 -2.22 -2.28
C LEU A 11 14.76 -1.15 -2.82
N ILE A 12 14.31 0.09 -2.81
CA ILE A 12 15.04 1.23 -3.36
C ILE A 12 15.17 2.26 -2.24
N HIS A 13 16.40 2.68 -1.97
CA HIS A 13 16.70 3.69 -0.97
C HIS A 13 17.51 4.81 -1.60
N LYS A 14 16.96 6.03 -1.62
CA LYS A 14 17.69 7.23 -2.04
C LYS A 14 18.60 7.67 -0.91
N ARG A 15 19.91 7.76 -1.16
CA ARG A 15 20.86 8.19 -0.14
C ARG A 15 20.73 9.69 0.12
N GLU A 16 20.64 10.10 1.39
CA GLU A 16 20.36 11.50 1.77
C GLU A 16 21.44 12.50 1.30
N ASN A 17 22.71 12.07 1.25
CA ASN A 17 23.84 12.95 0.95
C ASN A 17 24.59 12.58 -0.35
N HIS A 18 23.97 11.77 -1.20
CA HIS A 18 24.58 11.36 -2.46
C HIS A 18 23.50 11.18 -3.52
N ASP A 19 23.75 11.64 -4.74
CA ASP A 19 22.86 11.36 -5.88
C ASP A 19 23.06 9.93 -6.36
N SER A 20 22.60 8.97 -5.56
CA SER A 20 22.63 7.55 -5.86
C SER A 20 21.50 6.83 -5.14
N TYR A 21 21.12 5.69 -5.70
CA TYR A 21 20.21 4.76 -5.04
C TYR A 21 20.97 3.53 -4.59
N ALA A 22 20.61 3.02 -3.42
CA ALA A 22 20.91 1.66 -3.03
C ALA A 22 19.70 0.79 -3.40
N VAL A 23 19.93 -0.25 -4.19
CA VAL A 23 18.90 -1.18 -4.63
C VAL A 23 19.21 -2.55 -4.03
N ALA A 24 18.23 -3.15 -3.35
CA ALA A 24 18.30 -4.50 -2.82
C ALA A 24 17.17 -5.35 -3.39
N ILE A 25 17.47 -6.61 -3.71
CA ILE A 25 16.48 -7.61 -4.11
C ILE A 25 16.50 -8.73 -3.07
N THR A 26 15.37 -8.94 -2.40
CA THR A 26 15.18 -10.00 -1.41
C THR A 26 14.30 -11.12 -1.99
N ASN A 27 14.14 -12.21 -1.23
CA ASN A 27 13.13 -13.24 -1.51
C ASN A 27 11.94 -13.12 -0.54
N GLY A 28 11.05 -12.16 -0.80
CA GLY A 28 9.83 -11.94 -0.02
C GLY A 28 9.98 -11.03 1.21
N SER A 29 11.19 -10.54 1.50
CA SER A 29 11.43 -9.62 2.62
C SER A 29 11.28 -8.16 2.19
N HIS A 30 10.71 -7.35 3.06
CA HIS A 30 10.66 -5.90 2.90
C HIS A 30 11.77 -5.17 3.69
N ASP A 31 12.67 -5.92 4.33
CA ASP A 31 13.88 -5.35 4.93
C ASP A 31 15.01 -5.28 3.90
N PHE A 32 15.65 -4.10 3.84
CA PHE A 32 16.79 -3.83 2.98
C PHE A 32 18.00 -4.72 3.32
N TYR A 33 18.16 -5.10 4.59
CA TYR A 33 19.29 -5.92 5.05
C TYR A 33 19.19 -7.40 4.64
N ASP A 34 18.02 -7.87 4.25
CA ASP A 34 17.79 -9.22 3.70
C ASP A 34 18.12 -9.34 2.20
N GLY A 35 18.81 -8.34 1.64
CA GLY A 35 19.17 -8.29 0.22
C GLY A 35 20.04 -9.47 -0.21
N LEU A 36 19.51 -10.30 -1.11
CA LEU A 36 20.26 -11.38 -1.78
C LEU A 36 21.11 -10.84 -2.93
N LEU A 37 20.62 -9.79 -3.59
CA LEU A 37 21.35 -9.03 -4.60
C LEU A 37 21.29 -7.55 -4.21
N MET A 38 22.44 -6.89 -4.18
CA MET A 38 22.52 -5.47 -3.83
C MET A 38 23.41 -4.73 -4.81
N ALA A 39 22.99 -3.54 -5.19
CA ALA A 39 23.76 -2.65 -6.04
C ALA A 39 23.64 -1.20 -5.57
N SER A 40 24.75 -0.47 -5.65
CA SER A 40 24.75 0.98 -5.62
C SER A 40 24.71 1.47 -7.05
N VAL A 41 23.72 2.30 -7.38
CA VAL A 41 23.53 2.84 -8.73
C VAL A 41 23.60 4.36 -8.69
N SER A 42 24.44 4.95 -9.54
CA SER A 42 24.69 6.39 -9.60
C SER A 42 24.64 6.89 -11.05
N PRO A 43 24.34 8.18 -11.28
CA PRO A 43 24.28 8.77 -12.61
C PRO A 43 25.64 9.29 -13.09
N ASP A 44 26.74 8.81 -12.51
CA ASP A 44 28.10 9.26 -12.86
C ASP A 44 28.44 8.95 -14.33
N LYS A 45 29.32 9.75 -14.93
CA LYS A 45 29.72 9.57 -16.34
C LYS A 45 30.26 8.16 -16.55
N ALA A 46 29.64 7.44 -17.49
CA ALA A 46 30.06 6.10 -17.83
C ALA A 46 31.33 6.14 -18.70
N ASP A 47 32.45 5.65 -18.14
CA ASP A 47 33.72 5.46 -18.85
C ASP A 47 33.99 3.99 -19.20
N ASN A 48 33.15 3.08 -18.71
CA ASN A 48 33.25 1.65 -18.92
C ASN A 48 31.86 0.98 -18.84
N SER A 49 31.77 -0.29 -19.25
CA SER A 49 30.50 -1.02 -19.29
C SER A 49 29.82 -1.16 -17.92
N PHE A 50 30.58 -1.30 -16.82
CA PHE A 50 30.00 -1.36 -15.47
C PHE A 50 29.34 -0.04 -15.07
N ALA A 51 29.98 1.09 -15.39
CA ALA A 51 29.41 2.41 -15.15
C ALA A 51 28.14 2.66 -15.98
N VAL A 52 28.07 2.13 -17.22
CA VAL A 52 26.82 2.15 -18.01
C VAL A 52 25.70 1.37 -17.29
N PHE A 53 25.99 0.18 -16.77
CA PHE A 53 25.00 -0.59 -16.00
C PHE A 53 24.55 0.12 -14.73
N ALA A 54 25.46 0.76 -14.00
CA ALA A 54 25.14 1.55 -12.82
C ALA A 54 24.21 2.73 -13.16
N MET A 55 24.46 3.44 -14.27
CA MET A 55 23.62 4.55 -14.73
C MET A 55 22.24 4.09 -15.17
N VAL A 56 22.14 2.96 -15.90
CA VAL A 56 20.84 2.36 -16.25
C VAL A 56 20.06 1.98 -14.99
N GLY A 57 20.73 1.33 -14.03
CA GLY A 57 20.14 0.99 -12.74
C GLY A 57 19.65 2.21 -11.97
N TYR A 58 20.37 3.34 -12.04
CA TYR A 58 19.97 4.60 -11.41
C TYR A 58 18.66 5.12 -11.98
N TYR A 59 18.54 5.21 -13.31
CA TYR A 59 17.33 5.71 -13.94
C TYR A 59 16.14 4.77 -13.77
N MET A 60 16.37 3.45 -13.77
CA MET A 60 15.34 2.48 -13.41
C MET A 60 14.85 2.67 -11.97
N ALA A 61 15.77 2.82 -11.01
CA ALA A 61 15.42 3.04 -9.61
C ALA A 61 14.64 4.36 -9.42
N ALA A 62 15.09 5.44 -10.07
CA ALA A 62 14.42 6.73 -10.03
C ALA A 62 12.99 6.68 -10.60
N GLU A 63 12.79 5.98 -11.73
CA GLU A 63 11.46 5.85 -12.34
C GLU A 63 10.53 5.00 -11.47
N ILE A 64 11.02 3.91 -10.87
CA ILE A 64 10.20 3.09 -9.96
C ILE A 64 9.75 3.89 -8.73
N GLU A 65 10.64 4.66 -8.10
CA GLU A 65 10.28 5.51 -6.96
C GLU A 65 9.26 6.57 -7.32
N LYS A 66 9.42 7.21 -8.49
CA LYS A 66 8.45 8.16 -9.02
C LYS A 66 7.08 7.52 -9.26
N LEU A 67 7.04 6.32 -9.87
CA LEU A 67 5.79 5.59 -10.13
C LEU A 67 5.10 5.17 -8.82
N ARG A 68 5.85 4.76 -7.81
CA ARG A 68 5.32 4.46 -6.47
C ARG A 68 4.67 5.69 -5.84
N ALA A 69 5.37 6.84 -5.86
CA ALA A 69 4.83 8.09 -5.34
C ALA A 69 3.56 8.55 -6.08
N GLN A 70 3.52 8.42 -7.40
CA GLN A 70 2.34 8.73 -8.21
C GLN A 70 1.16 7.82 -7.91
N ARG A 71 1.41 6.50 -7.77
CA ARG A 71 0.40 5.53 -7.36
C ARG A 71 -0.19 5.88 -6.00
N ASP A 72 0.65 6.22 -5.03
CA ASP A 72 0.19 6.54 -3.66
C ASP A 72 -0.62 7.84 -3.64
N ALA A 73 -0.21 8.85 -4.40
CA ALA A 73 -0.98 10.07 -4.59
C ALA A 73 -2.34 9.80 -5.25
N LEU A 74 -2.38 8.95 -6.29
CA LEU A 74 -3.62 8.57 -6.97
C LEU A 74 -4.55 7.76 -6.06
N ALA A 75 -4.01 6.89 -5.20
CA ALA A 75 -4.81 6.19 -4.21
C ALA A 75 -5.44 7.16 -3.20
N ALA A 76 -4.69 8.16 -2.72
CA ALA A 76 -5.20 9.20 -1.83
C ALA A 76 -6.28 10.07 -2.51
N GLU A 77 -6.08 10.46 -3.77
CA GLU A 77 -7.07 11.20 -4.56
C GLU A 77 -8.36 10.39 -4.75
N ASN A 78 -8.25 9.10 -5.06
CA ASN A 78 -9.43 8.22 -5.20
C ASN A 78 -10.24 8.10 -3.90
N VAL A 79 -9.59 8.09 -2.74
CA VAL A 79 -10.29 8.13 -1.43
C VAL A 79 -11.08 9.43 -1.28
N ALA A 80 -10.45 10.57 -1.60
CA ALA A 80 -11.10 11.87 -1.51
C ALA A 80 -12.29 11.99 -2.49
N LEU A 81 -12.12 11.51 -3.73
CA LEU A 81 -13.16 11.48 -4.74
C LEU A 81 -14.33 10.59 -4.31
N ARG A 82 -14.06 9.41 -3.75
CA ARG A 82 -15.09 8.54 -3.20
C ARG A 82 -15.89 9.24 -2.10
N SER A 83 -15.22 9.93 -1.18
CA SER A 83 -15.88 10.70 -0.12
C SER A 83 -16.80 11.78 -0.71
N LYS A 84 -16.30 12.54 -1.69
CA LYS A 84 -17.09 13.61 -2.33
C LYS A 84 -18.27 13.06 -3.13
N ALA A 85 -18.09 11.94 -3.81
CA ALA A 85 -19.17 11.30 -4.53
C ALA A 85 -20.27 10.82 -3.56
N ALA A 86 -19.88 10.27 -2.39
CA ALA A 86 -20.83 9.84 -1.37
C ALA A 86 -21.62 11.02 -0.76
N GLU A 87 -20.96 12.16 -0.52
CA GLU A 87 -21.63 13.41 -0.10
C GLU A 87 -22.67 13.87 -1.14
N LEU A 88 -22.29 13.91 -2.42
CA LEU A 88 -23.17 14.34 -3.50
C LEU A 88 -24.36 13.38 -3.67
N ALA A 89 -24.13 12.07 -3.61
CA ALA A 89 -25.19 11.08 -3.68
C ALA A 89 -26.18 11.21 -2.51
N HIS A 90 -25.69 11.49 -1.31
CA HIS A 90 -26.53 11.75 -0.14
C HIS A 90 -27.39 13.02 -0.32
N GLU A 91 -26.81 14.10 -0.83
CA GLU A 91 -27.55 15.32 -1.14
C GLU A 91 -28.61 15.10 -2.22
N ALA A 92 -28.26 14.43 -3.31
CA ALA A 92 -29.20 14.07 -4.37
C ALA A 92 -30.36 13.22 -3.83
N SER A 93 -30.05 12.22 -3.00
CA SER A 93 -31.05 11.34 -2.38
C SER A 93 -32.04 12.12 -1.50
N LYS A 94 -31.58 13.10 -0.73
CA LYS A 94 -32.46 14.00 0.05
C LYS A 94 -33.36 14.83 -0.85
N ILE A 95 -32.82 15.39 -1.94
CA ILE A 95 -33.59 16.22 -2.89
C ILE A 95 -34.69 15.38 -3.53
N TYR A 96 -34.36 14.19 -4.03
CA TYR A 96 -35.34 13.31 -4.65
C TYR A 96 -36.38 12.79 -3.66
N SER A 97 -36.00 12.46 -2.43
CA SER A 97 -36.96 12.09 -1.38
C SER A 97 -37.93 13.23 -1.07
N ALA A 98 -37.44 14.48 -0.98
CA ALA A 98 -38.30 15.65 -0.80
C ALA A 98 -39.20 15.89 -2.02
N TYR A 99 -38.71 15.64 -3.24
CA TYR A 99 -39.50 15.76 -4.46
C TYR A 99 -40.60 14.70 -4.55
N ASN A 100 -40.30 13.44 -4.23
CA ASN A 100 -41.29 12.36 -4.17
C ASN A 100 -42.44 12.71 -3.22
N ALA A 101 -42.15 13.32 -2.07
CA ALA A 101 -43.17 13.76 -1.12
C ALA A 101 -44.16 14.83 -1.69
N THR A 102 -43.84 15.45 -2.83
CA THR A 102 -44.72 16.40 -3.53
C THR A 102 -45.61 15.76 -4.61
N ILE A 103 -45.40 14.47 -4.92
CA ILE A 103 -46.14 13.73 -5.95
C ILE A 103 -47.34 13.04 -5.30
N THR A 104 -48.56 13.32 -5.79
CA THR A 104 -49.80 12.85 -5.14
C THR A 104 -50.66 11.86 -5.95
N GLU A 105 -50.29 11.44 -7.16
CA GLU A 105 -51.10 10.51 -7.98
C GLU A 105 -50.26 9.65 -8.95
N PRO A 106 -50.76 8.48 -9.42
CA PRO A 106 -51.30 7.35 -8.67
C PRO A 106 -50.22 6.29 -8.31
N ASP A 107 -48.99 6.44 -8.79
CA ASP A 107 -47.88 5.46 -8.63
C ASP A 107 -46.73 5.98 -7.73
N GLY A 108 -47.04 6.92 -6.84
CA GLY A 108 -46.36 7.12 -5.56
C GLY A 108 -44.96 7.76 -5.54
N ASP A 109 -44.05 7.43 -6.44
CA ASP A 109 -42.67 7.92 -6.41
C ASP A 109 -42.09 8.03 -7.83
N PHE A 110 -41.50 9.17 -8.19
CA PHE A 110 -40.78 9.31 -9.47
C PHE A 110 -39.48 8.48 -9.50
N MET A 111 -38.87 8.29 -8.33
CA MET A 111 -37.71 7.43 -8.08
C MET A 111 -38.00 6.54 -6.87
N ASP A 112 -37.92 5.22 -6.99
CA ASP A 112 -38.18 4.34 -5.86
C ASP A 112 -37.10 4.45 -4.76
N MET A 113 -37.47 4.12 -3.53
CA MET A 113 -36.60 4.22 -2.36
C MET A 113 -35.38 3.28 -2.42
N GLN A 114 -35.44 2.19 -3.18
CA GLN A 114 -34.29 1.30 -3.38
C GLN A 114 -33.24 2.00 -4.27
N THR A 115 -33.65 2.62 -5.38
CA THR A 115 -32.76 3.39 -6.25
C THR A 115 -32.10 4.56 -5.49
N LEU A 116 -32.84 5.23 -4.60
CA LEU A 116 -32.29 6.29 -3.74
C LEU A 116 -31.26 5.78 -2.72
N HIS A 117 -31.41 4.55 -2.24
CA HIS A 117 -30.46 3.92 -1.34
C HIS A 117 -29.20 3.47 -2.10
N GLU A 118 -29.36 2.84 -3.27
CA GLU A 118 -28.24 2.39 -4.11
C GLU A 118 -27.35 3.55 -4.57
N MET A 119 -27.92 4.73 -4.84
CA MET A 119 -27.14 5.94 -5.15
C MET A 119 -26.12 6.28 -4.07
N GLN A 120 -26.42 6.03 -2.79
CA GLN A 120 -25.55 6.36 -1.66
C GLN A 120 -24.38 5.37 -1.50
N CYS A 121 -24.44 4.20 -2.15
CA CYS A 121 -23.44 3.15 -2.04
C CYS A 121 -22.41 3.27 -3.17
N ILE A 122 -21.38 4.08 -2.93
CA ILE A 122 -20.25 4.23 -3.86
C ILE A 122 -19.11 3.33 -3.42
N GLU A 123 -18.75 2.38 -4.27
CA GLU A 123 -17.68 1.41 -4.04
C GLU A 123 -16.47 1.69 -4.95
N THR A 124 -15.27 1.49 -4.40
CA THR A 124 -14.01 1.50 -5.15
C THR A 124 -13.19 0.25 -4.83
N PRO A 125 -13.61 -0.95 -5.27
CA PRO A 125 -13.04 -2.20 -4.79
C PRO A 125 -11.52 -2.33 -5.01
N ALA A 126 -11.02 -1.80 -6.13
CA ALA A 126 -9.58 -1.80 -6.42
C ALA A 126 -8.79 -0.88 -5.48
N THR A 127 -9.32 0.30 -5.17
CA THR A 127 -8.72 1.24 -4.22
C THR A 127 -8.77 0.67 -2.80
N ASP A 128 -9.89 0.06 -2.41
CA ASP A 128 -10.06 -0.53 -1.08
C ASP A 128 -9.10 -1.70 -0.86
N ALA A 129 -8.99 -2.61 -1.84
CA ALA A 129 -8.06 -3.73 -1.79
C ALA A 129 -6.60 -3.24 -1.73
N PHE A 130 -6.27 -2.18 -2.49
CA PHE A 130 -4.95 -1.56 -2.44
C PHE A 130 -4.64 -0.97 -1.05
N LEU A 131 -5.55 -0.18 -0.48
CA LEU A 131 -5.37 0.42 0.84
C LEU A 131 -5.27 -0.62 1.94
N ALA A 132 -6.06 -1.69 1.84
CA ALA A 132 -6.02 -2.81 2.76
C ALA A 132 -4.64 -3.52 2.72
N GLU A 133 -4.08 -3.73 1.53
CA GLU A 133 -2.74 -4.28 1.38
C GLU A 133 -1.66 -3.33 1.92
N VAL A 134 -1.76 -2.01 1.65
CA VAL A 134 -0.82 -1.01 2.21
C VAL A 134 -0.86 -1.00 3.74
N ARG A 135 -2.05 -1.06 4.35
CA ARG A 135 -2.20 -1.16 5.81
C ARG A 135 -1.61 -2.46 6.34
N ALA A 136 -1.84 -3.58 5.66
CA ALA A 136 -1.27 -4.88 6.02
C ALA A 136 0.27 -4.85 5.98
N GLN A 137 0.86 -4.24 4.95
CA GLN A 137 2.31 -4.03 4.86
C GLN A 137 2.83 -3.19 6.02
N GLY A 138 2.12 -2.14 6.44
CA GLY A 138 2.49 -1.36 7.63
C GLY A 138 2.49 -2.20 8.92
N VAL A 139 1.55 -3.13 9.06
CA VAL A 139 1.51 -4.07 10.19
C VAL A 139 2.66 -5.09 10.12
N ASP A 140 2.98 -5.59 8.93
CA ASP A 140 4.12 -6.48 8.71
C ASP A 140 5.45 -5.79 9.03
N MET A 141 5.59 -4.52 8.66
CA MET A 141 6.76 -3.70 9.02
C MET A 141 6.90 -3.55 10.53
N ALA A 142 5.80 -3.24 11.24
CA ALA A 142 5.80 -3.14 12.70
C ALA A 142 6.16 -4.48 13.37
N ARG A 143 5.65 -5.59 12.83
CA ARG A 143 6.00 -6.94 13.28
C ARG A 143 7.50 -7.22 13.14
N ASN A 144 8.06 -6.95 11.97
CA ASN A 144 9.47 -7.23 11.70
C ASN A 144 10.38 -6.39 12.61
N ALA A 145 10.06 -5.11 12.80
CA ALA A 145 10.80 -4.25 13.73
C ALA A 145 10.79 -4.77 15.18
N MET A 146 9.70 -5.41 15.62
CA MET A 146 9.65 -6.06 16.94
C MET A 146 10.58 -7.28 17.00
N ILE A 147 10.66 -8.07 15.94
CA ILE A 147 11.55 -9.25 15.86
C ILE A 147 13.01 -8.79 15.90
N ASP A 148 13.37 -7.79 15.09
CA ASP A 148 14.73 -7.24 15.04
C ASP A 148 15.20 -6.69 16.40
N PHE A 149 14.29 -6.06 17.13
CA PHE A 149 14.55 -5.58 18.50
C PHE A 149 14.93 -6.72 19.46
N VAL A 150 14.31 -7.90 19.35
CA VAL A 150 14.65 -9.05 20.20
C VAL A 150 16.03 -9.58 19.89
N ASP A 151 16.29 -9.78 18.60
CA ASP A 151 17.54 -10.37 18.14
C ASP A 151 18.73 -9.44 18.42
N GLY A 152 18.52 -8.12 18.27
CA GLY A 152 19.55 -7.10 18.48
C GLY A 152 19.78 -6.66 19.92
N GLU A 153 18.71 -6.42 20.71
CA GLU A 153 18.83 -5.79 22.04
C GLU A 153 18.58 -6.77 23.20
N VAL A 154 17.61 -7.67 23.06
CA VAL A 154 17.20 -8.57 24.15
C VAL A 154 18.08 -9.83 24.21
N GLY A 155 18.61 -10.24 23.06
CA GLY A 155 19.56 -11.33 22.87
C GLY A 155 18.88 -12.68 22.54
N PRO A 156 19.52 -13.55 21.74
CA PRO A 156 18.90 -14.68 21.04
C PRO A 156 18.38 -15.84 21.92
N ASN A 157 18.59 -15.79 23.24
CA ASN A 157 18.21 -16.87 24.18
C ASN A 157 17.27 -16.40 25.30
N LYS A 158 16.54 -15.29 25.10
CA LYS A 158 15.56 -14.80 26.07
C LYS A 158 14.14 -15.09 25.62
N ASN A 159 13.38 -15.77 26.47
CA ASN A 159 11.95 -15.96 26.27
C ASN A 159 11.21 -14.65 26.52
N VAL A 160 10.55 -14.10 25.49
CA VAL A 160 9.73 -12.87 25.56
C VAL A 160 8.28 -13.17 25.16
N PRO A 161 7.50 -13.89 26.00
CA PRO A 161 6.17 -14.38 25.61
C PRO A 161 5.20 -13.29 25.15
N GLY A 162 5.25 -12.11 25.77
CA GLY A 162 4.39 -10.98 25.39
C GLY A 162 4.68 -10.46 23.98
N LEU A 163 5.94 -10.48 23.56
CA LEU A 163 6.34 -10.01 22.24
C LEU A 163 6.10 -11.06 21.16
N ILE A 164 6.37 -12.34 21.47
CA ILE A 164 5.98 -13.47 20.59
C ILE A 164 4.48 -13.38 20.30
N ARG A 165 3.67 -13.17 21.34
CA ARG A 165 2.23 -13.01 21.19
C ARG A 165 1.85 -11.77 20.38
N GLY A 166 2.56 -10.65 20.57
CA GLY A 166 2.38 -9.43 19.78
C GLY A 166 2.64 -9.66 18.28
N ALA A 167 3.72 -10.35 17.94
CA ALA A 167 4.06 -10.66 16.56
C ALA A 167 3.03 -11.59 15.89
N GLU A 168 2.49 -12.58 16.61
CA GLU A 168 1.38 -13.42 16.14
C GLU A 168 0.11 -12.62 15.85
N ILE A 169 -0.22 -11.66 16.73
CA ILE A 169 -1.38 -10.77 16.55
C ILE A 169 -1.20 -9.93 15.28
N CYS A 170 0.00 -9.39 15.03
CA CYS A 170 0.28 -8.64 13.81
C CYS A 170 0.02 -9.47 12.53
N VAL A 171 0.44 -10.74 12.51
CA VAL A 171 0.15 -11.64 11.36
C VAL A 171 -1.35 -11.74 11.13
N SER A 172 -2.12 -12.00 12.18
CA SER A 172 -3.58 -12.10 12.09
C SER A 172 -4.23 -10.80 11.61
N ILE A 173 -3.75 -9.64 12.07
CA ILE A 173 -4.29 -8.34 11.67
C ILE A 173 -3.99 -8.07 10.18
N ALA A 174 -2.76 -8.30 9.73
CA ALA A 174 -2.37 -8.12 8.34
C ALA A 174 -3.21 -9.01 7.41
N GLU A 175 -3.45 -10.27 7.77
CA GLU A 175 -4.34 -11.16 7.01
C GLU A 175 -5.80 -10.67 6.97
N GLN A 176 -6.33 -10.17 8.09
CA GLN A 176 -7.71 -9.68 8.15
C GLN A 176 -7.88 -8.39 7.33
N LEU A 177 -6.87 -7.51 7.33
CA LEU A 177 -6.82 -6.34 6.45
C LEU A 177 -6.87 -6.79 4.99
N ARG A 178 -5.98 -7.69 4.53
CA ARG A 178 -5.97 -8.21 3.14
C ARG A 178 -7.29 -8.85 2.70
N LYS A 179 -8.00 -9.50 3.62
CA LYS A 179 -9.33 -10.09 3.37
C LYS A 179 -10.47 -9.07 3.38
N GLY A 180 -10.19 -7.80 3.73
CA GLY A 180 -11.20 -6.75 3.90
C GLY A 180 -12.15 -6.97 5.08
N VAL A 181 -11.76 -7.83 6.04
CA VAL A 181 -12.59 -8.17 7.22
C VAL A 181 -12.55 -7.06 8.27
N ILE A 182 -11.44 -6.34 8.33
CA ILE A 182 -11.23 -5.18 9.21
C ILE A 182 -10.66 -4.01 8.39
N GLN A 183 -10.82 -2.78 8.87
CA GLN A 183 -10.33 -1.55 8.23
C GLN A 183 -9.36 -0.80 9.15
#